data_AF-A0A2E0XA35-F1
#
_entry.id   AF-A0A2E0XA35-F1
#
_cell.length_a   1.000
_cell.length_b   1.000
_cell.length_c   1.000
_cell.angle_alpha   90.00
_cell.angle_beta   90.00
_cell.angle_gamma   90.00
#
_symmetry.space_group_name_H-M   'P 1'
#
loop_
_entity.id
_entity.type
_entity.pdbx_description
1 polymer ?
#
loop_
_entity_poly.entity_id
_entity_poly.type
_entity_poly.pdbx_seq_one_letter_code
_entity_poly.pdbx_strand_id
1 'polypeptide(L)' 'MPHRPAPKVRATLYLPADVLDEARNAAVHLAGNPARLTLTKLAENALRAELARLKHLYNQGRDFPPRDEDLRGGRPIAA' A
#
# COMPACT_ATOMS: atom_id res chain seq x y z
N MET A 1 -19.85 -8.87 -10.12
CA MET A 1 -18.80 -8.92 -11.17
C MET A 1 -17.49 -9.28 -10.49
N PRO A 2 -16.78 -10.36 -10.86
CA PRO A 2 -15.48 -10.65 -10.27
C PRO A 2 -14.51 -9.51 -10.64
N HIS A 3 -14.01 -8.78 -9.63
CA HIS A 3 -13.01 -7.74 -9.82
C HIS A 3 -11.70 -8.42 -10.26
N ARG A 4 -11.39 -8.35 -11.55
CA ARG A 4 -10.10 -8.85 -12.06
C ARG A 4 -9.00 -8.13 -11.28
N PRO A 5 -8.05 -8.85 -10.65
CA PRO A 5 -6.98 -8.18 -9.94
C PRO A 5 -6.25 -7.24 -10.90
N ALA A 6 -6.18 -5.97 -10.54
CA ALA A 6 -5.44 -4.97 -11.30
C ALA A 6 -3.98 -5.43 -11.45
N PRO A 7 -3.33 -5.12 -12.59
CA PRO A 7 -1.93 -5.48 -12.79
C PRO A 7 -1.06 -4.83 -11.71
N LYS A 8 -0.09 -5.58 -11.19
CA LYS A 8 0.89 -5.05 -10.23
C LYS A 8 1.83 -4.09 -10.96
N VAL A 9 1.99 -2.89 -10.41
CA VAL A 9 2.93 -1.87 -10.91
C VAL A 9 4.10 -1.71 -9.94
N ARG A 10 5.28 -1.34 -10.44
CA ARG A 10 6.45 -1.04 -9.62
C ARG A 10 6.34 0.38 -9.06
N ALA A 11 6.47 0.52 -7.75
CA ALA A 11 6.58 1.80 -7.06
C ALA A 11 7.86 1.82 -6.23
N THR A 12 8.52 2.98 -6.16
CA THR A 12 9.69 3.22 -5.31
C THR A 12 9.32 4.28 -4.29
N LEU A 13 9.53 3.98 -3.01
CA LEU A 13 9.21 4.85 -1.88
C LEU A 13 10.43 4.94 -0.96
N TYR A 14 10.66 6.11 -0.37
CA TYR A 14 11.62 6.26 0.72
C TYR A 14 10.93 5.90 2.04
N LEU A 15 11.55 5.00 2.81
CA LEU A 15 11.08 4.57 4.12
C LEU A 15 12.22 4.66 5.12
N PRO A 16 11.94 4.91 6.40
CA PRO A 16 12.90 4.70 7.47
C PRO A 16 13.48 3.28 7.40
N ALA A 17 14.79 3.16 7.63
CA ALA A 17 15.52 1.91 7.44
C ALA A 17 15.08 0.84 8.44
N ASP A 18 14.81 1.25 9.67
CA ASP A 18 14.28 0.44 10.77
C ASP A 18 12.90 -0.16 10.43
N VAL A 19 11.99 0.64 9.88
CA VAL A 19 10.66 0.17 9.45
C VAL A 19 10.78 -0.89 8.36
N LEU A 20 11.68 -0.68 7.38
CA LEU A 20 11.88 -1.66 6.32
C LEU A 20 12.52 -2.95 6.84
N ASP A 21 13.45 -2.85 7.79
CA ASP A 21 14.08 -4.02 8.39
C ASP A 21 13.08 -4.85 9.21
N GLU A 22 12.27 -4.20 10.04
CA GLU A 22 11.20 -4.86 10.79
C GLU A 22 10.19 -5.54 9.87
N ALA A 23 9.79 -4.87 8.78
CA ALA A 23 8.89 -5.45 7.78
C ALA A 23 9.49 -6.69 7.09
N ARG A 24 10.81 -6.70 6.84
CA ARG A 24 11.52 -7.88 6.30
C ARG A 24 11.53 -9.01 7.32
N ASN A 25 11.85 -8.73 8.57
CA ASN A 25 11.85 -9.71 9.65
C ASN A 25 10.47 -10.36 9.79
N ALA A 26 9.39 -9.56 9.80
CA ALA A 26 8.02 -10.05 9.84
C ALA A 26 7.66 -10.91 8.61
N ALA A 27 8.05 -10.48 7.41
CA ALA A 27 7.79 -11.24 6.18
C ALA A 27 8.49 -12.60 6.19
N VAL A 28 9.74 -12.66 6.65
CA VAL A 28 10.50 -13.92 6.78
C VAL A 28 9.87 -14.81 7.85
N HIS A 29 9.56 -14.27 9.02
CA HIS A 29 8.97 -15.02 10.13
C HIS A 29 7.60 -15.62 9.75
N LEU A 30 6.81 -14.91 8.94
CA LEU A 30 5.47 -15.29 8.51
C LEU A 30 5.42 -15.86 7.08
N ALA A 31 6.57 -16.21 6.49
CA ALA A 31 6.64 -16.76 5.13
C ALA A 31 6.01 -18.16 5.03
N GLY A 32 5.90 -18.87 6.16
CA GLY A 32 5.33 -20.20 6.27
C GLY A 32 3.79 -20.26 6.23
N ASN A 33 3.27 -21.48 6.24
CA ASN A 33 1.83 -21.76 6.41
C ASN A 33 1.41 -21.34 7.83
N PRO A 34 0.28 -20.63 8.04
CA PRO A 34 -0.78 -20.27 7.10
C PRO A 34 -0.67 -18.90 6.43
N ALA A 35 0.20 -18.02 6.92
CA ALA A 35 0.21 -16.63 6.46
C ALA A 35 0.72 -16.48 5.02
N ARG A 36 1.74 -17.28 4.63
CA ARG A 36 2.48 -17.18 3.35
C ARG A 36 2.76 -15.70 3.02
N LEU A 37 3.25 -14.98 4.03
CA LEU A 37 3.44 -13.54 3.94
C LEU A 37 4.66 -13.24 3.06
N THR A 38 4.55 -12.18 2.29
CA THR A 38 5.66 -11.62 1.51
C THR A 38 5.68 -10.13 1.76
N LEU A 39 6.83 -9.48 1.55
CA LEU A 39 6.94 -8.03 1.70
C LEU A 39 5.93 -7.29 0.80
N THR A 40 5.68 -7.82 -0.41
CA THR A 40 4.67 -7.29 -1.33
C THR A 40 3.26 -7.39 -0.75
N LYS A 41 2.88 -8.52 -0.16
CA LYS A 41 1.56 -8.72 0.47
C LYS A 41 1.40 -7.86 1.72
N LEU A 42 2.47 -7.71 2.51
CA LEU A 42 2.50 -6.81 3.66
C LEU A 42 2.28 -5.36 3.22
N ALA A 43 3.03 -4.89 2.22
CA ALA A 43 2.90 -3.53 1.69
C ALA A 43 1.50 -3.27 1.09
N GLU A 44 0.96 -4.22 0.32
CA GLU A 44 -0.40 -4.11 -0.23
C GLU A 44 -1.45 -4.02 0.88
N ASN A 45 -1.37 -4.90 1.89
CA ASN A 45 -2.31 -4.90 3.01
C ASN A 45 -2.22 -3.62 3.84
N ALA A 46 -1.00 -3.16 4.13
CA ALA A 46 -0.77 -1.92 4.89
C ALA A 46 -1.36 -0.71 4.16
N LEU A 47 -1.09 -0.58 2.85
CA LEU A 47 -1.67 0.50 2.04
C LEU A 47 -3.20 0.43 1.98
N ARG A 48 -3.79 -0.76 1.80
CA ARG A 48 -5.25 -0.93 1.78
C ARG A 48 -5.89 -0.58 3.11
N ALA A 49 -5.30 -1.05 4.21
CA ALA A 49 -5.78 -0.77 5.57
C ALA A 49 -5.72 0.73 5.88
N GLU A 50 -4.61 1.38 5.54
CA GLU A 50 -4.45 2.82 5.77
C GLU A 50 -5.40 3.63 4.88
N LEU A 51 -5.55 3.28 3.61
CA LEU A 51 -6.53 3.93 2.74
C LEU A 51 -7.95 3.76 3.27
N ALA A 52 -8.32 2.59 3.80
CA ALA A 52 -9.63 2.40 4.41
C ALA A 52 -9.80 3.30 5.65
N ARG A 53 -8.79 3.38 6.52
CA ARG A 53 -8.77 4.30 7.67
C ARG A 53 -8.96 5.75 7.24
N LEU A 54 -8.22 6.20 6.23
CA LEU A 54 -8.30 7.57 5.70
C LEU A 54 -9.66 7.87 5.07
N LYS A 55 -10.26 6.92 4.34
CA LYS A 55 -11.63 7.07 3.80
C LYS A 55 -12.63 7.29 4.92
N HIS A 56 -12.56 6.50 5.99
CA HIS A 56 -13.45 6.66 7.14
C HIS A 56 -13.24 8.00 7.85
N LEU A 57 -12.00 8.41 8.08
CA LEU A 57 -11.68 9.64 8.81
C LEU A 57 -11.99 10.92 8.02
N TYR A 58 -11.69 10.91 6.72
CA TYR A 58 -11.66 12.15 5.93
C TYR A 58 -12.64 12.17 4.76
N ASN A 59 -13.31 11.06 4.46
CA ASN A 59 -14.18 10.96 3.29
C ASN A 59 -15.47 10.17 3.55
N GLN A 60 -15.95 10.14 4.81
CA GLN A 60 -17.22 9.48 5.19
C GLN A 60 -17.29 8.01 4.77
N GLY A 61 -16.15 7.32 4.71
CA GLY A 61 -16.03 5.94 4.25
C GLY A 61 -16.14 5.75 2.73
N ARG A 62 -16.26 6.83 1.95
CA ARG A 62 -16.34 6.79 0.48
C ARG A 62 -14.96 6.80 -0.15
N ASP A 63 -14.89 6.42 -1.42
CA ASP A 63 -13.65 6.49 -2.21
C ASP A 63 -13.21 7.93 -2.47
N PHE A 64 -11.90 8.19 -2.41
CA PHE A 64 -11.34 9.48 -2.78
C PHE A 64 -11.60 9.77 -4.27
N PRO A 65 -11.82 11.03 -4.66
CA PRO A 65 -12.01 11.39 -6.05
C PRO A 65 -10.78 11.00 -6.89
N PRO A 66 -10.96 10.69 -8.19
CA PRO A 66 -9.84 10.49 -9.10
C PRO A 66 -8.99 11.77 -9.18
N ARG A 67 -7.69 11.62 -9.43
CA ARG A 67 -6.80 12.76 -9.63
C ARG A 67 -7.10 13.40 -10.98
N ASP A 68 -7.05 14.73 -11.03
CA ASP A 68 -7.29 15.49 -12.27
C ASP A 68 -6.15 15.34 -13.29
N GLU A 69 -4.93 15.00 -12.85
CA GLU A 69 -3.77 14.71 -13.70
C GLU A 69 -2.97 13.50 -13.21
N ASP A 70 -2.37 12.77 -14.15
CA ASP A 70 -1.41 11.71 -13.85
C ASP A 70 -0.16 12.29 -13.17
N LEU A 71 0.31 11.63 -12.11
CA LEU A 71 1.56 11.99 -11.45
C LEU A 71 2.71 11.86 -12.44
N ARG A 72 3.26 12.99 -12.91
CA ARG A 72 4.57 13.00 -13.58
C ARG A 72 5.58 12.52 -12.55
N GLY A 73 6.22 11.39 -12.83
CA GLY A 73 7.05 10.65 -11.88
C GLY A 73 8.00 11.55 -11.08
N GLY A 74 7.97 11.39 -9.75
CA GLY A 74 8.98 11.94 -8.85
C GLY A 74 8.63 13.20 -8.07
N ARG A 75 7.48 13.85 -8.30
CA ARG A 75 7.05 15.00 -7.48
C ARG A 75 5.81 14.67 -6.65
N PRO A 76 5.90 14.68 -5.31
CA PRO A 76 4.73 14.71 -4.45
C PRO A 76 3.90 15.96 -4.81
N ILE A 77 2.59 15.79 -5.01
CA ILE A 77 1.67 16.92 -5.04
C ILE A 77 1.52 17.42 -3.60
N ALA A 78 2.26 18.47 -3.28
CA ALA A 78 1.99 19.42 -2.20
C ALA A 78 2.71 20.72 -2.62
N ALA A 79 2.07 21.83 -2.99
CA ALA A 79 0.95 22.57 -2.37
C ALA A 79 1.28 23.02 -0.95
#